data_AF-A0A8S2YUV0-F1
#
_entry.id   AF-A0A8S2YUV0-F1
#
_cell.length_a   1.000
_cell.length_b   1.000
_cell.length_c   1.000
_cell.angle_alpha   90.00
_cell.angle_beta   90.00
_cell.angle_gamma   90.00
#
_symmetry.space_group_name_H-M   'P 1'
#
loop_
_entity.id
_entity.type
_entity.pdbx_description
1 polymer ?
#
loop_
_entity_poly.entity_id
_entity_poly.type
_entity_poly.pdbx_seq_one_letter_code
_entity_poly.pdbx_strand_id
1 'polypeptide(L)'
;QCGDVNQAEFLFNISSKKTVTIYGAMMKGYFENNQANKAIHLFHEIKRPNEIIITILFNACANLKTNEGLNLEKEVYKNMPKSFYSNVRLLPSILDALVK
;
A
#
# COMPACT_ATOMS: atom_id res chain seq x y z
N GLN A 1 18.15 0.87 -8.35
CA GLN A 1 17.72 0.84 -6.94
C GLN A 1 18.71 0.00 -6.17
N CYS A 2 19.14 0.41 -4.97
CA CYS A 2 20.13 -0.34 -4.17
C CYS A 2 19.51 -1.49 -3.36
N GLY A 3 18.17 -1.61 -3.33
CA GLY A 3 17.44 -2.73 -2.73
C GLY A 3 17.44 -2.80 -1.19
N ASP A 4 18.17 -1.92 -0.51
CA ASP A 4 18.32 -1.97 0.95
C ASP A 4 17.11 -1.34 1.67
N VAL A 5 16.13 -2.19 2.01
CA VAL A 5 14.93 -1.79 2.75
C VAL A 5 15.25 -1.34 4.18
N ASN A 6 16.34 -1.82 4.78
CA ASN A 6 16.69 -1.47 6.16
C ASN A 6 17.23 -0.04 6.24
N GLN A 7 18.06 0.37 5.28
CA GLN A 7 18.50 1.77 5.17
C GLN A 7 17.34 2.71 4.85
N ALA A 8 16.41 2.28 3.99
CA ALA A 8 15.21 3.04 3.70
C ALA A 8 14.32 3.19 4.95
N GLU A 9 14.16 2.12 5.75
CA GLU A 9 13.43 2.14 7.02
C GLU A 9 14.06 3.09 8.03
N PHE A 10 15.38 3.12 8.13
CA PHE A 10 16.10 4.09 8.97
C PHE A 10 15.79 5.53 8.57
N LEU A 11 15.93 5.87 7.28
CA LEU A 11 15.63 7.21 6.76
C LEU A 11 14.15 7.60 6.94
N PHE A 12 13.26 6.63 6.74
CA PHE A 12 11.84 6.79 6.97
C PHE A 12 11.57 7.15 8.43
N ASN A 13 12.14 6.40 9.38
CA ASN A 13 11.91 6.59 10.80
C ASN A 13 12.40 7.95 11.31
N ILE A 14 13.59 8.40 10.90
CA ILE A 14 14.14 9.71 11.32
C ILE A 14 13.46 10.90 10.63
N SER A 15 12.69 10.68 9.56
CA SER A 15 12.00 11.77 8.86
C SER A 15 10.88 12.36 9.72
N SER A 16 10.99 13.65 10.02
CA SER A 16 9.99 14.41 10.79
C SER A 16 8.71 14.72 10.02
N LYS A 17 8.76 14.66 8.67
CA LYS A 17 7.62 14.86 7.78
C LYS A 17 7.50 13.70 6.81
N LYS A 18 6.61 12.77 7.12
CA LYS A 18 6.26 11.66 6.24
C LYS A 18 5.04 12.06 5.41
N THR A 19 5.26 12.31 4.13
CA THR A 19 4.16 12.55 3.19
C THR A 19 3.58 11.21 2.72
N VAL A 20 2.40 11.28 2.13
CA VAL A 20 1.74 10.10 1.54
C VAL A 20 2.64 9.41 0.50
N THR A 21 3.45 10.17 -0.24
CA THR A 21 4.45 9.62 -1.17
C THR A 21 5.57 8.86 -0.45
N ILE A 22 6.05 9.36 0.69
CA ILE A 22 7.10 8.70 1.50
C ILE A 22 6.58 7.38 2.08
N TYR A 23 5.35 7.38 2.60
CA TYR A 23 4.66 6.16 3.03
C TYR A 23 4.54 5.15 1.87
N GLY A 24 4.09 5.60 0.69
CA GLY A 24 3.94 4.73 -0.48
C GLY A 24 5.26 4.10 -0.93
N ALA A 25 6.35 4.88 -0.94
CA ALA A 25 7.67 4.37 -1.27
C ALA A 25 8.13 3.29 -0.27
N MET A 26 7.93 3.51 1.03
CA MET A 26 8.32 2.56 2.07
C MET A 26 7.47 1.28 2.03
N MET A 27 6.15 1.42 1.85
CA MET A 27 5.23 0.29 1.70
C MET A 27 5.60 -0.57 0.49
N LYS A 28 5.90 0.05 -0.66
CA LYS A 28 6.40 -0.67 -1.84
C LYS A 28 7.68 -1.44 -1.52
N GLY A 29 8.63 -0.80 -0.84
CA GLY A 29 9.89 -1.45 -0.43
C GLY A 29 9.65 -2.67 0.46
N TYR A 30 8.72 -2.58 1.42
CA TYR A 30 8.34 -3.72 2.25
C TYR A 30 7.70 -4.85 1.44
N PHE A 31 6.82 -4.54 0.49
CA PHE A 31 6.19 -5.55 -0.36
C PHE A 31 7.20 -6.28 -1.25
N GLU A 32 8.13 -5.56 -1.87
CA GLU A 32 9.21 -6.13 -2.69
C GLU A 32 10.17 -7.01 -1.87
N ASN A 33 10.19 -6.87 -0.54
CA ASN A 33 11.03 -7.63 0.37
C ASN A 33 10.26 -8.68 1.20
N ASN A 34 9.03 -9.06 0.79
CA ASN A 34 8.17 -10.02 1.51
C ASN A 34 7.85 -9.61 2.96
N GLN A 35 7.85 -8.31 3.27
CA GLN A 35 7.52 -7.74 4.57
C GLN A 35 6.12 -7.12 4.56
N ALA A 36 5.13 -7.82 3.99
CA ALA A 36 3.78 -7.31 3.80
C ALA A 36 3.17 -6.76 5.10
N ASN A 37 3.34 -7.47 6.21
CA ASN A 37 2.86 -7.05 7.54
C ASN A 37 3.35 -5.65 7.95
N LYS A 38 4.59 -5.27 7.63
CA LYS A 38 5.11 -3.91 7.90
C LYS A 38 4.46 -2.85 7.00
N ALA A 39 4.22 -3.19 5.73
CA ALA A 39 3.52 -2.30 4.81
C ALA A 39 2.07 -2.02 5.25
N ILE A 40 1.38 -3.04 5.76
CA ILE A 40 0.02 -2.93 6.32
C ILE A 40 0.03 -2.04 7.55
N HIS A 41 1.00 -2.24 8.44
CA HIS A 41 1.15 -1.40 9.62
C HIS A 41 1.28 0.08 9.25
N LEU A 42 2.13 0.38 8.24
CA LEU A 42 2.26 1.75 7.72
C LEU A 42 0.97 2.29 7.12
N PHE A 43 0.18 1.47 6.41
CA PHE A 43 -1.12 1.91 5.90
C PHE A 43 -2.05 2.37 7.02
N HIS A 44 -2.09 1.65 8.14
CA HIS A 44 -2.94 1.99 9.29
C HIS A 44 -2.51 3.29 10.00
N GLU A 45 -1.26 3.72 9.85
CA GLU A 45 -0.82 5.03 10.34
C GLU A 45 -1.33 6.20 9.47
N ILE A 46 -1.72 5.93 8.22
CA ILE A 46 -2.14 6.97 7.27
C ILE A 46 -3.60 7.33 7.55
N LYS A 47 -3.83 8.43 8.29
CA LYS A 47 -5.17 8.94 8.60
C LYS A 47 -6.02 9.31 7.37
N ARG A 48 -5.39 9.66 6.26
CA ARG A 48 -6.07 10.07 5.01
C ARG A 48 -5.31 9.50 3.81
N PRO A 49 -5.55 8.23 3.45
CA PRO A 49 -4.93 7.64 2.26
C PRO A 49 -5.42 8.40 1.02
N ASN A 50 -4.52 8.59 0.06
CA ASN A 50 -4.85 9.13 -1.26
C ASN A 50 -4.78 8.02 -2.31
N GLU A 51 -5.12 8.37 -3.55
CA GLU A 51 -5.21 7.42 -4.68
C GLU A 51 -3.89 6.70 -4.95
N ILE A 52 -2.76 7.35 -4.64
CA ILE A 52 -1.43 6.78 -4.82
C ILE A 52 -1.20 5.62 -3.85
N ILE A 53 -1.50 5.81 -2.56
CA ILE A 53 -1.37 4.74 -1.55
C ILE A 53 -2.28 3.56 -1.88
N ILE A 54 -3.52 3.86 -2.25
CA ILE A 54 -4.50 2.85 -2.61
C ILE A 54 -4.00 2.03 -3.81
N THR A 55 -3.50 2.69 -4.85
CA THR A 55 -2.91 1.99 -6.02
C THR A 55 -1.72 1.12 -5.62
N ILE A 56 -0.83 1.62 -4.76
CA ILE A 56 0.35 0.86 -4.29
C ILE A 56 -0.10 -0.40 -3.55
N LEU A 57 -1.12 -0.29 -2.70
CA LEU A 57 -1.67 -1.43 -1.96
C LEU A 57 -2.28 -2.47 -2.87
N PHE A 58 -3.16 -2.09 -3.80
CA PHE A 58 -3.78 -3.05 -4.72
C PHE A 58 -2.75 -3.74 -5.62
N ASN A 59 -1.79 -2.98 -6.16
CA ASN A 59 -0.72 -3.57 -6.98
C ASN A 59 0.15 -4.52 -6.16
N ALA A 60 0.42 -4.21 -4.90
CA ALA A 60 1.17 -5.09 -4.03
C ALA A 60 0.40 -6.36 -3.72
N CYS A 61 -0.89 -6.26 -3.38
CA CYS A 61 -1.72 -7.42 -3.12
C CYS A 61 -1.86 -8.34 -4.33
N ALA A 62 -2.08 -7.80 -5.52
CA ALA A 62 -2.16 -8.57 -6.75
C ALA A 62 -0.87 -9.38 -7.05
N ASN A 63 0.29 -8.90 -6.56
CA ASN A 63 1.57 -9.58 -6.68
C ASN A 63 1.83 -10.55 -5.51
N LEU A 64 1.28 -10.28 -4.34
CA LEU A 64 1.31 -11.15 -3.17
C LEU A 64 0.21 -12.21 -3.28
N LYS A 65 0.47 -13.29 -4.03
CA LYS A 65 -0.41 -14.49 -4.10
C LYS A 65 -0.42 -15.29 -2.79
N THR A 66 -0.68 -14.61 -1.68
CA THR A 66 -0.66 -15.15 -0.32
C THR A 66 -1.98 -14.79 0.36
N ASN A 67 -2.36 -15.57 1.38
CA ASN A 67 -3.55 -15.28 2.18
C ASN A 67 -3.47 -13.89 2.85
N GLU A 68 -2.26 -13.38 3.11
CA GLU A 68 -2.04 -12.04 3.64
C GLU A 68 -2.40 -10.94 2.65
N GLY A 69 -2.06 -11.10 1.35
CA GLY A 69 -2.42 -10.16 0.28
C GLY A 69 -3.94 -10.06 0.09
N LEU A 70 -4.64 -11.19 0.09
CA LEU A 70 -6.12 -11.26 0.01
C LEU A 70 -6.81 -10.61 1.21
N ASN A 71 -6.28 -10.81 2.42
CA ASN A 71 -6.83 -10.16 3.62
C ASN A 71 -6.61 -8.64 3.58
N LEU A 72 -5.45 -8.20 3.07
CA LEU A 72 -5.15 -6.80 2.90
C LEU A 72 -6.07 -6.13 1.86
N GLU A 73 -6.35 -6.78 0.73
CA GLU A 73 -7.31 -6.23 -0.26
C GLU A 73 -8.68 -5.99 0.35
N LYS A 74 -9.18 -6.95 1.14
CA LYS A 74 -10.46 -6.81 1.83
C LYS A 74 -10.44 -5.67 2.84
N GLU A 75 -9.34 -5.50 3.57
CA GLU A 75 -9.20 -4.44 4.58
C GLU A 75 -9.07 -3.05 3.94
N VAL A 76 -8.29 -2.92 2.86
CA VAL A 76 -8.17 -1.69 2.07
C VAL A 76 -9.52 -1.35 1.44
N TYR A 77 -10.20 -2.34 0.86
CA TYR A 77 -11.52 -2.16 0.26
C TYR A 77 -12.56 -1.69 1.30
N LYS A 78 -12.56 -2.28 2.50
CA LYS A 78 -13.50 -1.93 3.59
C LYS A 78 -13.27 -0.53 4.15
N ASN A 79 -12.02 -0.09 4.23
CA ASN A 79 -11.64 1.21 4.79
C ASN A 79 -11.51 2.32 3.73
N MET A 80 -11.76 2.00 2.46
CA MET A 80 -11.66 2.97 1.37
C MET A 80 -12.76 4.04 1.47
N PRO A 81 -12.42 5.34 1.32
CA PRO A 81 -13.44 6.38 1.28
C PRO A 81 -14.34 6.23 0.06
N LYS A 82 -15.64 6.49 0.22
CA LYS A 82 -16.62 6.26 -0.86
C LYS A 82 -16.33 7.03 -2.16
N SER A 83 -15.63 8.15 -2.07
CA SER A 83 -15.20 8.96 -3.23
C SER A 83 -14.25 8.22 -4.18
N PHE A 84 -13.58 7.17 -3.72
CA PHE A 84 -12.63 6.41 -4.53
C PHE A 84 -13.32 5.42 -5.47
N TYR A 85 -14.54 4.96 -5.15
CA TYR A 85 -15.32 4.08 -6.05
C TYR A 85 -15.78 4.80 -7.33
N SER A 86 -15.87 6.12 -7.31
CA SER A 86 -16.16 6.95 -8.49
C SER A 86 -14.90 7.34 -9.27
N ASN A 87 -13.70 6.95 -8.81
CA ASN A 87 -12.47 7.33 -9.47
C ASN A 87 -12.18 6.38 -10.65
N VAL A 88 -12.36 6.91 -11.87
CA VAL A 88 -12.13 6.21 -13.14
C VAL A 88 -10.70 5.67 -13.32
N ARG A 89 -9.70 6.22 -12.61
CA ARG A 89 -8.31 5.71 -12.64
C ARG A 89 -8.09 4.53 -11.71
N LEU A 90 -8.82 4.46 -10.59
CA LEU A 90 -8.71 3.40 -9.61
C LEU A 90 -9.65 2.23 -9.88
N LEU A 91 -10.77 2.50 -10.56
CA LEU A 91 -11.80 1.49 -10.85
C LEU A 91 -11.21 0.23 -11.52
N PRO A 92 -10.35 0.32 -12.55
CA PRO A 92 -9.79 -0.89 -13.18
C PRO A 92 -8.89 -1.70 -12.23
N SER A 93 -8.07 -1.03 -11.41
CA SER A 93 -7.19 -1.71 -10.43
C SER A 93 -8.00 -2.38 -9.32
N ILE A 94 -9.09 -1.75 -8.87
CA ILE A 94 -10.01 -2.33 -7.89
C ILE A 94 -10.73 -3.53 -8.49
N LEU A 95 -11.21 -3.44 -9.74
CA LEU A 95 -11.88 -4.54 -10.42
C LEU A 95 -10.93 -5.72 -10.67
N ASP A 96 -9.69 -5.49 -11.12
CA ASP A 96 -8.70 -6.57 -11.34
C ASP A 96 -8.33 -7.30 -10.05
N ALA A 97 -8.24 -6.57 -8.93
CA ALA A 97 -8.00 -7.15 -7.62
C ALA A 97 -9.18 -7.98 -7.09
N LEU A 98 -10.42 -7.54 -7.31
CA LEU A 98 -11.61 -8.23 -6.80
C LEU A 98 -12.03 -9.47 -7.61
N VAL A 99 -11.60 -9.58 -8.86
CA VAL A 99 -12.02 -10.66 -9.79
C VAL A 99 -11.01 -11.81 -9.85
N LYS A 100 -9.82 -11.65 -9.23
CA LYS A 100 -8.86 -12.75 -9.03
C LYS A 100 -9.23 -13.64 -7.85
#